data_AF-A0A135L1D8-F1
#
_entry.id   AF-A0A135L1D8-F1
#
_cell.length_a   1.000
_cell.length_b   1.000
_cell.length_c   1.000
_cell.angle_alpha   90.00
_cell.angle_beta   90.00
_cell.angle_gamma   90.00
#
_symmetry.space_group_name_H-M   'P 1'
#
loop_
_entity.id
_entity.type
_entity.pdbx_description
1 polymer ?
#
loop_
_entity_poly.entity_id
_entity_poly.type
_entity_poly.pdbx_seq_one_letter_code
_entity_poly.pdbx_strand_id
1 'polypeptide(L)'
;MLTSPTRSAIVPYIFVSNPINPKKDTLEATQASKQESVIKTEGFAVFKQDKVIGYLNSEEARAVLWVTDEIDKTVIVVPYQGEDHSIEIINSKTKIKTTLIHGKPEVNLEIKIDANVGSVLGPIDLTKQSVIKDLEKATNATVKKNIEHVLKKVQKSYKVDIFGFGEAFERQHSKEWKTLKKDWEKEFVDLTVHVKVNTTIGEIGMKNKSFQIEMKGNK
;
A
#
# COMPACT_ATOMS: atom_id res chain seq x y z
N MET A 1 2.34 10.98 -17.17
CA MET A 1 1.67 9.71 -16.81
C MET A 1 0.26 9.63 -17.42
N LEU A 2 0.13 9.68 -18.76
CA LEU A 2 -1.20 9.65 -19.44
C LEU A 2 -1.21 8.88 -20.78
N THR A 3 -0.13 8.17 -21.15
CA THR A 3 0.10 7.79 -22.56
C THR A 3 0.14 6.30 -22.86
N SER A 4 -0.13 5.41 -21.90
CA SER A 4 -0.25 3.98 -22.21
C SER A 4 -1.70 3.65 -22.61
N PRO A 5 -1.93 2.94 -23.72
CA PRO A 5 -3.28 2.56 -24.16
C PRO A 5 -4.03 1.68 -23.16
N THR A 6 -3.30 1.04 -22.24
CA THR A 6 -3.83 -0.01 -21.37
C THR A 6 -3.83 0.34 -19.89
N ARG A 7 -3.08 1.37 -19.48
CA ARG A 7 -3.03 1.81 -18.09
C ARG A 7 -4.08 2.89 -17.84
N SER A 8 -4.96 2.61 -16.89
CA SER A 8 -5.92 3.59 -16.38
C SER A 8 -5.30 4.52 -15.36
N ALA A 9 -5.75 5.78 -15.37
CA ALA A 9 -5.20 6.81 -14.50
C ALA A 9 -5.73 6.67 -13.07
N ILE A 10 -4.85 6.96 -12.12
CA ILE A 10 -5.17 7.15 -10.71
C ILE A 10 -4.70 8.54 -10.30
N VAL A 11 -5.54 9.27 -9.57
CA VAL A 11 -5.25 10.64 -9.17
C VAL A 11 -5.49 10.78 -7.67
N PRO A 12 -4.54 11.34 -6.89
CA PRO A 12 -4.77 11.70 -5.50
C PRO A 12 -6.01 12.59 -5.37
N TYR A 13 -6.90 12.27 -4.44
CA TYR A 13 -8.00 13.15 -4.09
C TYR A 13 -7.89 13.63 -2.66
N ILE A 14 -8.38 14.85 -2.45
CA ILE A 14 -8.42 15.53 -1.17
C ILE A 14 -9.89 15.60 -0.76
N PHE A 15 -10.17 15.26 0.50
CA PHE A 15 -11.46 15.53 1.10
C PHE A 15 -11.32 16.69 2.08
N VAL A 16 -12.18 17.71 1.94
CA VAL A 16 -12.25 18.83 2.88
C VAL A 16 -13.45 18.57 3.78
N SER A 17 -13.18 18.16 5.02
CA SER A 17 -14.23 18.04 6.05
C SER A 17 -14.23 19.28 6.93
N ASN A 18 -15.36 19.98 7.00
CA ASN A 18 -15.59 20.88 8.13
C ASN A 18 -15.88 20.05 9.38
N PRO A 19 -15.31 20.39 10.55
CA PRO A 19 -15.64 19.69 11.79
C PRO A 19 -17.15 19.79 12.05
N ILE A 20 -17.83 18.64 12.10
CA ILE A 20 -19.25 18.57 12.47
C ILE A 20 -19.33 18.91 13.96
N ASN A 21 -20.08 19.95 14.30
CA ASN A 21 -20.36 20.32 15.69
C ASN A 21 -21.59 19.53 16.17
N PRO A 22 -21.48 18.53 17.06
CA PRO A 22 -22.63 17.78 17.57
C PRO A 22 -23.45 18.56 18.62
N LYS A 23 -23.25 19.87 18.79
CA LYS A 23 -24.09 20.71 19.65
C LYS A 23 -24.66 21.89 18.89
N LYS A 24 -25.92 21.75 18.48
CA LYS A 24 -26.78 22.89 18.12
C LYS A 24 -28.08 22.74 18.89
N ASP A 25 -28.07 23.29 20.10
CA ASP A 25 -29.24 23.86 20.79
C ASP A 25 -28.75 24.59 22.05
N THR A 26 -28.05 25.72 21.84
CA THR A 26 -28.09 26.85 22.77
C THR A 26 -27.58 28.09 22.05
N LEU A 27 -28.40 29.15 22.13
CA LEU A 27 -28.24 30.45 21.50
C LEU A 27 -27.13 31.27 22.18
N GLU A 28 -25.86 30.99 21.90
CA GLU A 28 -24.76 31.93 22.19
C GLU A 28 -23.78 31.96 21.02
N ALA A 29 -24.17 32.72 19.99
CA ALA A 29 -23.34 33.00 18.83
C ALA A 29 -22.54 34.29 19.04
N THR A 30 -21.44 34.24 19.82
CA THR A 30 -20.39 35.27 19.71
C THR A 30 -19.03 34.76 20.17
N GLN A 31 -18.41 33.95 19.31
CA GLN A 31 -16.97 33.94 19.08
C GLN A 31 -16.75 33.09 17.83
N ALA A 32 -16.52 33.75 16.69
CA ALA A 32 -16.11 33.08 15.46
C ALA A 32 -14.69 32.55 15.67
N SER A 33 -14.57 31.39 16.33
CA SER A 33 -13.39 30.56 16.21
C SER A 33 -13.24 30.23 14.72
N LYS A 34 -12.17 30.69 14.09
CA LYS A 34 -11.73 30.19 12.78
C LYS A 34 -11.50 28.68 12.95
N GLN A 35 -12.53 27.89 12.69
CA GLN A 35 -12.36 26.45 12.56
C GLN A 35 -11.56 26.23 11.28
N GLU A 36 -10.29 25.89 11.45
CA GLU A 36 -9.42 25.55 10.35
C GLU A 36 -9.93 24.24 9.73
N SER A 37 -10.28 24.30 8.45
CA SER A 37 -10.61 23.12 7.66
C SER A 37 -9.40 22.19 7.63
N VAL A 38 -9.57 20.93 8.04
CA VAL A 38 -8.50 19.94 7.93
C VAL A 38 -8.52 19.38 6.51
N ILE A 39 -7.42 19.60 5.79
CA ILE A 39 -7.20 19.04 4.45
C ILE A 39 -6.53 17.68 4.65
N LYS A 40 -7.19 16.59 4.23
CA LYS A 40 -6.61 15.24 4.23
C LYS A 40 -6.60 14.65 2.83
N THR A 41 -5.47 14.02 2.49
CA THR A 41 -5.39 13.16 1.31
C THR A 41 -5.91 11.79 1.69
N GLU A 42 -7.05 11.39 1.12
CA GLU A 42 -7.77 10.19 1.54
C GLU A 42 -7.45 8.97 0.66
N GLY A 43 -6.89 9.14 -0.54
CA GLY A 43 -6.46 8.05 -1.40
C GLY A 43 -6.48 8.40 -2.89
N PHE A 44 -6.87 7.45 -3.76
CA PHE A 44 -6.90 7.64 -5.22
C PHE A 44 -8.30 7.56 -5.82
N ALA A 45 -8.64 8.51 -6.70
CA ALA A 45 -9.75 8.36 -7.64
C ALA A 45 -9.27 7.50 -8.82
N VAL A 46 -10.07 6.51 -9.19
CA VAL A 46 -9.79 5.60 -10.31
C VAL A 46 -10.56 6.06 -11.53
N PHE A 47 -9.84 6.29 -12.63
CA PHE A 47 -10.42 6.75 -13.89
C PHE A 47 -10.48 5.62 -14.91
N LYS A 48 -11.54 5.57 -15.69
CA LYS A 48 -11.56 4.91 -17.00
C LYS A 48 -11.75 5.98 -18.05
N GLN A 49 -10.73 6.21 -18.86
CA GLN A 49 -10.67 7.34 -19.79
C GLN A 49 -10.90 8.67 -19.04
N ASP A 50 -11.95 9.40 -19.38
CA ASP A 50 -12.31 10.71 -18.83
C ASP A 50 -13.25 10.64 -17.61
N LYS A 51 -13.63 9.44 -17.15
CA LYS A 51 -14.64 9.25 -16.10
C LYS A 51 -14.07 8.61 -14.85
N VAL A 52 -14.43 9.17 -13.69
CA VAL A 52 -14.20 8.51 -12.39
C VAL A 52 -15.15 7.33 -12.26
N ILE A 53 -14.61 6.15 -11.97
CA ILE A 53 -15.38 4.91 -11.81
C ILE A 53 -15.33 4.35 -10.40
N GLY A 54 -14.53 4.94 -9.51
CA GLY A 54 -14.45 4.54 -8.12
C GLY A 54 -13.31 5.23 -7.37
N TYR A 55 -13.19 4.88 -6.11
CA TYR A 55 -12.19 5.42 -5.20
C TYR A 55 -11.46 4.30 -4.47
N LEU A 56 -10.20 4.57 -4.15
CA LEU A 56 -9.36 3.79 -3.26
C LEU A 56 -9.10 4.63 -2.01
N ASN A 57 -9.29 4.07 -0.83
CA ASN A 57 -8.93 4.75 0.43
C ASN A 57 -7.40 4.77 0.63
N SER A 58 -6.92 5.30 1.75
CA SER A 58 -5.48 5.52 1.95
C SER A 58 -4.69 4.22 2.08
N GLU A 59 -5.30 3.17 2.64
CA GLU A 59 -4.68 1.85 2.75
C GLU A 59 -4.60 1.19 1.37
N GLU A 60 -5.68 1.28 0.60
CA GLU A 60 -5.75 0.73 -0.75
C GLU A 60 -4.82 1.48 -1.72
N ALA A 61 -4.74 2.81 -1.59
CA ALA A 61 -3.80 3.63 -2.35
C ALA A 61 -2.35 3.22 -2.08
N ARG A 62 -2.01 2.94 -0.82
CA ARG A 62 -0.68 2.43 -0.45
C ARG A 62 -0.39 1.08 -1.08
N ALA A 63 -1.38 0.20 -1.19
CA ALA A 63 -1.25 -1.07 -1.92
C ALA A 63 -0.90 -0.85 -3.40
N VAL A 64 -1.46 0.17 -4.04
CA VAL A 64 -1.07 0.54 -5.41
C VAL A 64 0.37 1.01 -5.47
N LEU A 65 0.78 1.88 -4.54
CA LEU A 65 2.16 2.40 -4.48
C LEU A 65 3.20 1.30 -4.28
N TRP A 66 2.89 0.25 -3.51
CA TRP A 66 3.74 -0.94 -3.40
C TRP A 66 3.96 -1.60 -4.75
N VAL A 67 2.89 -1.82 -5.52
CA VAL A 67 2.96 -2.49 -6.83
C VAL A 67 3.68 -1.62 -7.86
N THR A 68 3.49 -0.31 -7.83
CA THR A 68 4.09 0.63 -8.79
C THR A 68 5.52 1.05 -8.42
N ASP A 69 6.09 0.52 -7.34
CA ASP A 69 7.44 0.83 -6.87
C ASP A 69 7.63 2.31 -6.44
N GLU A 70 6.59 2.90 -5.86
CA GLU A 70 6.53 4.33 -5.47
C GLU A 70 6.55 4.53 -3.94
N ILE A 71 6.84 3.46 -3.17
CA ILE A 71 7.07 3.54 -1.72
C ILE A 71 8.56 3.70 -1.46
N ASP A 72 8.96 4.90 -1.02
CA ASP A 72 10.30 5.16 -0.50
C ASP A 72 10.35 4.85 1.01
N LYS A 73 9.63 5.66 1.82
CA LYS A 73 9.52 5.50 3.27
C LYS A 73 8.08 5.61 3.74
N THR A 74 7.70 4.77 4.69
CA THR A 74 6.36 4.81 5.32
C THR A 74 6.39 4.06 6.64
N VAL A 75 5.38 4.28 7.47
CA VAL A 75 5.09 3.38 8.59
C VAL A 75 3.88 2.52 8.21
N ILE A 76 3.92 1.25 8.61
CA ILE A 76 2.78 0.33 8.51
C ILE A 76 2.49 -0.29 9.88
N VAL A 77 1.22 -0.60 10.10
CA VAL A 77 0.77 -1.33 11.29
C VAL A 77 0.74 -2.82 10.93
N VAL A 78 1.39 -3.63 11.76
CA VAL A 78 1.53 -5.07 11.59
C VAL A 78 0.96 -5.77 12.82
N PRO A 79 -0.16 -6.50 12.68
CA PRO A 79 -0.72 -7.30 13.75
C PRO A 79 0.19 -8.50 14.06
N TYR A 80 0.59 -8.66 15.32
CA TYR A 80 1.33 -9.82 15.79
C TYR A 80 1.03 -10.09 17.27
N GLN A 81 0.80 -11.36 17.62
CA GLN A 81 0.44 -11.79 18.99
C GLN A 81 -0.74 -11.02 19.63
N GLY A 82 -1.70 -10.57 18.83
CA GLY A 82 -2.89 -9.86 19.32
C GLY A 82 -2.72 -8.36 19.53
N GLU A 83 -1.54 -7.82 19.24
CA GLU A 83 -1.23 -6.40 19.34
C GLU A 83 -0.81 -5.83 17.97
N ASP A 84 -0.95 -4.52 17.83
CA ASP A 84 -0.56 -3.78 16.64
C ASP A 84 0.83 -3.16 16.83
N HIS A 85 1.76 -3.49 15.93
CA HIS A 85 3.12 -2.97 15.96
C HIS A 85 3.38 -2.06 14.77
N SER A 86 4.10 -0.98 15.02
CA SER A 86 4.54 -0.06 13.98
C SER A 86 5.87 -0.56 13.39
N ILE A 87 5.88 -0.87 12.10
CA ILE A 87 7.08 -1.18 11.33
C ILE A 87 7.39 0.00 10.42
N GLU A 88 8.60 0.54 10.54
CA GLU A 88 9.09 1.64 9.70
C GLU A 88 9.77 1.06 8.47
N ILE A 89 9.23 1.37 7.30
CA ILE A 89 9.80 1.02 6.01
C ILE A 89 10.83 2.08 5.66
N ILE A 90 12.09 1.66 5.50
CA ILE A 90 13.23 2.53 5.20
C ILE A 90 13.45 2.60 3.69
N ASN A 91 13.20 1.48 3.02
CA ASN A 91 13.36 1.33 1.58
C ASN A 91 12.48 0.18 1.09
N SER A 92 12.04 0.28 -0.15
CA SER A 92 11.39 -0.83 -0.82
C SER A 92 11.76 -0.91 -2.29
N LYS A 93 11.69 -2.12 -2.84
CA LYS A 93 11.84 -2.33 -4.28
C LYS A 93 10.89 -3.37 -4.78
N THR A 94 10.17 -3.03 -5.83
CA THR A 94 9.24 -3.91 -6.53
C THR A 94 9.76 -4.28 -7.90
N LYS A 95 9.69 -5.57 -8.22
CA LYS A 95 10.00 -6.12 -9.54
C LYS A 95 8.80 -6.86 -10.10
N ILE A 96 8.38 -6.45 -11.29
CA ILE A 96 7.31 -7.11 -12.06
C ILE A 96 7.95 -7.97 -13.16
N LYS A 97 7.68 -9.26 -13.11
CA LYS A 97 7.99 -10.20 -14.21
C LYS A 97 6.68 -10.69 -14.81
N THR A 98 6.61 -10.71 -16.12
CA THR A 98 5.44 -11.16 -16.87
C THR A 98 5.78 -12.43 -17.63
N THR A 99 4.84 -13.34 -17.73
CA THR A 99 5.00 -14.62 -18.44
C THR A 99 3.73 -14.97 -19.21
N LEU A 100 3.87 -15.78 -20.26
CA LEU A 100 2.75 -16.37 -20.97
C LEU A 100 2.79 -17.88 -20.78
N ILE A 101 1.81 -18.44 -20.08
CA ILE A 101 1.68 -19.88 -19.83
C ILE A 101 0.50 -20.38 -20.67
N HIS A 102 0.78 -21.22 -21.67
CA HIS A 102 -0.22 -21.70 -22.64
C HIS A 102 -1.05 -20.56 -23.28
N GLY A 103 -0.40 -19.43 -23.57
CA GLY A 103 -1.05 -18.25 -24.15
C GLY A 103 -1.82 -17.38 -23.16
N LYS A 104 -1.90 -17.75 -21.88
CA LYS A 104 -2.51 -16.91 -20.84
C LYS A 104 -1.46 -16.05 -20.14
N PRO A 105 -1.71 -14.74 -19.96
CA PRO A 105 -0.79 -13.86 -19.24
C PRO A 105 -0.78 -14.19 -17.75
N GLU A 106 0.41 -14.14 -17.14
CA GLU A 106 0.60 -14.16 -15.69
C GLU A 106 1.62 -13.10 -15.26
N VAL A 107 1.45 -12.59 -14.04
CA VAL A 107 2.36 -11.62 -13.42
C VAL A 107 2.94 -12.21 -12.14
N ASN A 108 4.25 -12.08 -11.99
CA ASN A 108 4.97 -12.34 -10.76
C ASN A 108 5.45 -11.00 -10.18
N LEU A 109 4.90 -10.65 -9.02
CA LEU A 109 5.21 -9.45 -8.27
C LEU A 109 6.14 -9.81 -7.11
N GLU A 110 7.40 -9.39 -7.20
CA GLU A 110 8.40 -9.58 -6.14
C GLU A 110 8.68 -8.25 -5.45
N ILE A 111 8.36 -8.14 -4.16
CA ILE A 111 8.58 -6.95 -3.35
C ILE A 111 9.64 -7.27 -2.30
N LYS A 112 10.68 -6.45 -2.25
CA LYS A 112 11.70 -6.46 -1.20
C LYS A 112 11.53 -5.25 -0.33
N ILE A 113 11.59 -5.44 0.99
CA ILE A 113 11.35 -4.40 1.97
C ILE A 113 12.50 -4.41 2.97
N ASP A 114 13.14 -3.26 3.18
CA ASP A 114 14.06 -3.03 4.28
C ASP A 114 13.37 -2.17 5.33
N ALA A 115 13.34 -2.65 6.56
CA ALA A 115 12.54 -2.05 7.63
C ALA A 115 13.28 -1.96 8.97
N ASN A 116 12.77 -1.09 9.84
CA ASN A 116 13.08 -1.04 11.26
C ASN A 116 11.82 -1.34 12.08
N VAL A 117 12.02 -1.77 13.32
CA VAL A 117 10.94 -1.75 14.31
C VAL A 117 10.76 -0.31 14.79
N GLY A 118 9.55 0.24 14.62
CA GLY A 118 9.21 1.58 15.09
C GLY A 118 8.75 1.56 16.54
N SER A 119 7.48 1.20 16.76
CA SER A 119 6.88 1.08 18.09
C SER A 119 6.30 -0.31 18.30
N VAL A 120 6.49 -0.86 19.49
CA VAL A 120 6.01 -2.18 19.87
C VAL A 120 5.11 -2.02 21.08
N LEU A 121 3.87 -2.50 20.97
CA LEU A 121 2.95 -2.65 22.08
C LEU A 121 3.09 -4.06 22.67
N GLY A 122 3.03 -4.21 23.99
CA GLY A 122 3.10 -5.52 24.65
C GLY A 122 4.51 -6.09 24.89
N PRO A 123 4.60 -7.29 25.53
CA PRO A 123 5.84 -7.85 26.07
C PRO A 123 6.66 -8.60 25.02
N ILE A 124 7.09 -7.91 23.96
CA ILE A 124 7.90 -8.51 22.89
C ILE A 124 9.40 -8.28 23.11
N ASP A 125 10.14 -9.38 23.13
CA ASP A 125 11.60 -9.36 23.22
C ASP A 125 12.25 -9.31 21.83
N LEU A 126 12.47 -8.09 21.36
CA LEU A 126 13.15 -7.83 20.09
C LEU A 126 14.59 -8.34 20.04
N THR A 127 15.24 -8.68 21.16
CA THR A 127 16.61 -9.22 21.14
C THR A 127 16.65 -10.65 20.58
N LYS A 128 15.51 -11.33 20.53
CA LYS A 128 15.39 -12.68 19.99
C LYS A 128 15.23 -12.65 18.48
N GLN A 129 16.18 -13.26 17.77
CA GLN A 129 16.11 -13.39 16.31
C GLN A 129 14.83 -14.08 15.82
N SER A 130 14.24 -15.00 16.60
CA SER A 130 12.97 -15.65 16.26
C SER A 130 11.82 -14.66 16.19
N VAL A 131 11.77 -13.70 17.11
CA VAL A 131 10.76 -12.64 17.16
C VAL A 131 10.89 -11.72 15.94
N ILE A 132 12.12 -11.34 15.58
CA ILE A 132 12.37 -10.53 14.38
C ILE A 132 11.88 -11.25 13.12
N LYS A 133 12.18 -12.54 12.97
CA LYS A 133 11.71 -13.35 11.84
C LYS A 133 10.19 -13.47 11.78
N ASP A 134 9.54 -13.50 12.93
CA ASP A 134 8.08 -13.56 12.97
C ASP A 134 7.45 -12.21 12.61
N LEU A 135 8.04 -11.08 13.02
CA LEU A 135 7.63 -9.75 12.58
C LEU A 135 7.84 -9.56 11.07
N GLU A 136 8.94 -10.07 10.50
CA GLU A 136 9.16 -10.09 9.04
C GLU A 136 8.06 -10.86 8.31
N LYS A 137 7.68 -12.04 8.81
CA LYS A 137 6.57 -12.83 8.25
C LYS A 137 5.23 -12.12 8.37
N ALA A 138 4.94 -11.53 9.52
CA ALA A 138 3.71 -10.77 9.75
C ALA A 138 3.64 -9.55 8.83
N THR A 139 4.77 -8.88 8.61
CA THR A 139 4.90 -7.77 7.66
C THR A 139 4.64 -8.24 6.23
N ASN A 140 5.27 -9.35 5.81
CA ASN A 140 5.06 -9.95 4.49
C ASN A 140 3.57 -10.28 4.26
N ALA A 141 2.92 -10.89 5.25
CA ALA A 141 1.51 -11.25 5.18
C ALA A 141 0.60 -10.03 5.08
N THR A 142 0.88 -8.99 5.87
CA THR A 142 0.10 -7.74 5.88
C THR A 142 0.16 -7.03 4.52
N VAL A 143 1.37 -6.80 4.01
CA VAL A 143 1.56 -6.14 2.70
C VAL A 143 0.94 -6.97 1.58
N LYS A 144 1.18 -8.29 1.57
CA LYS A 144 0.61 -9.20 0.57
C LYS A 144 -0.91 -9.16 0.57
N LYS A 145 -1.54 -9.28 1.74
CA LYS A 145 -3.01 -9.27 1.89
C LYS A 145 -3.61 -7.97 1.34
N ASN A 146 -2.99 -6.83 1.63
CA ASN A 146 -3.49 -5.53 1.19
C ASN A 146 -3.38 -5.38 -0.34
N ILE A 147 -2.29 -5.85 -0.94
CA ILE A 147 -2.12 -5.89 -2.40
C ILE A 147 -3.15 -6.82 -3.04
N GLU A 148 -3.31 -8.04 -2.54
CA GLU A 148 -4.28 -9.00 -3.06
C GLU A 148 -5.73 -8.50 -2.95
N HIS A 149 -6.06 -7.79 -1.86
CA HIS A 149 -7.35 -7.15 -1.69
C HIS A 149 -7.62 -6.12 -2.79
N VAL A 150 -6.68 -5.20 -3.03
CA VAL A 150 -6.84 -4.15 -4.05
C VAL A 150 -6.80 -4.72 -5.46
N LEU A 151 -5.93 -5.69 -5.73
CA LEU A 151 -5.93 -6.42 -7.01
C LEU A 151 -7.31 -7.00 -7.31
N LYS A 152 -7.92 -7.71 -6.34
CA LYS A 152 -9.26 -8.29 -6.50
C LYS A 152 -10.31 -7.21 -6.72
N LYS A 153 -10.30 -6.12 -5.95
CA LYS A 153 -11.23 -4.99 -6.09
C LYS A 153 -11.13 -4.38 -7.49
N VAL A 154 -9.92 -4.08 -7.93
CA VAL A 154 -9.67 -3.45 -9.23
C VAL A 154 -10.04 -4.40 -10.38
N GLN A 155 -9.68 -5.68 -10.30
CA GLN A 155 -10.02 -6.68 -11.33
C GLN A 155 -11.53 -6.93 -11.43
N LYS A 156 -12.25 -7.04 -10.31
CA LYS A 156 -13.65 -7.47 -10.32
C LYS A 156 -14.65 -6.32 -10.35
N SER A 157 -14.36 -5.22 -9.65
CA SER A 157 -15.26 -4.06 -9.57
C SER A 157 -14.98 -3.03 -10.65
N TYR A 158 -13.70 -2.68 -10.88
CA TYR A 158 -13.33 -1.57 -11.77
C TYR A 158 -12.95 -2.03 -13.19
N LYS A 159 -12.42 -3.26 -13.32
CA LYS A 159 -12.03 -3.90 -14.59
C LYS A 159 -11.07 -3.04 -15.41
N VAL A 160 -10.11 -2.39 -14.74
CA VAL A 160 -9.11 -1.53 -15.35
C VAL A 160 -7.74 -1.78 -14.76
N ASP A 161 -6.71 -1.79 -15.60
CA ASP A 161 -5.32 -1.93 -15.15
C ASP A 161 -4.78 -0.58 -14.66
N ILE A 162 -4.77 -0.37 -13.35
CA ILE A 162 -4.17 0.83 -12.73
C ILE A 162 -2.68 0.62 -12.38
N PHE A 163 -2.23 -0.62 -12.37
CA PHE A 163 -0.89 -1.02 -11.92
C PHE A 163 0.15 -0.92 -13.04
N GLY A 164 -0.29 -0.93 -14.30
CA GLY A 164 0.59 -0.88 -15.47
C GLY A 164 1.14 -2.27 -15.84
N PHE A 165 0.40 -3.34 -15.56
CA PHE A 165 0.81 -4.68 -15.99
C PHE A 165 0.83 -4.81 -17.51
N GLY A 166 -0.08 -4.15 -18.23
CA GLY A 166 -0.08 -4.12 -19.69
C GLY A 166 1.19 -3.51 -20.25
N GLU A 167 1.68 -2.43 -19.63
CA GLU A 167 2.97 -1.82 -19.98
C GLU A 167 4.14 -2.76 -19.67
N ALA A 168 4.06 -3.54 -18.60
CA ALA A 168 5.08 -4.54 -18.29
C ALA A 168 5.11 -5.66 -19.36
N PHE A 169 3.95 -6.12 -19.82
CA PHE A 169 3.84 -7.06 -20.93
C PHE A 169 4.35 -6.46 -22.24
N GLU A 170 4.04 -5.20 -22.54
CA GLU A 170 4.55 -4.51 -23.72
C GLU A 170 6.08 -4.49 -23.75
N ARG A 171 6.71 -4.15 -22.62
CA ARG A 171 8.17 -4.10 -22.50
C ARG A 171 8.83 -5.48 -22.58
N GLN A 172 8.20 -6.52 -22.01
CA GLN A 172 8.82 -7.84 -21.85
C GLN A 172 8.47 -8.81 -22.99
N HIS A 173 7.30 -8.65 -23.62
CA HIS A 173 6.71 -9.54 -24.63
C HIS A 173 6.14 -8.74 -25.81
N SER A 174 6.95 -7.87 -26.40
CA SER A 174 6.51 -6.89 -27.42
C SER A 174 5.84 -7.50 -28.66
N LYS A 175 6.18 -8.74 -29.03
CA LYS A 175 5.59 -9.44 -30.17
C LYS A 175 4.17 -9.90 -29.85
N GLU A 176 4.01 -10.59 -28.73
CA GLU A 176 2.76 -11.14 -28.22
C GLU A 176 1.80 -10.02 -27.82
N TRP A 177 2.34 -8.92 -27.28
CA TRP A 177 1.59 -7.72 -26.92
C TRP A 177 0.77 -7.15 -28.08
N LYS A 178 1.26 -7.24 -29.33
CA LYS A 178 0.52 -6.75 -30.51
C LYS A 178 -0.87 -7.40 -30.65
N THR A 179 -0.99 -8.65 -30.21
CA THR A 179 -2.25 -9.39 -30.19
C THR A 179 -2.97 -9.18 -28.87
N LEU A 180 -2.27 -9.37 -27.74
CA LEU A 180 -2.84 -9.33 -26.40
C LEU A 180 -3.51 -7.98 -26.06
N LYS A 181 -2.93 -6.86 -26.54
CA LYS A 181 -3.42 -5.52 -26.24
C LYS A 181 -4.86 -5.25 -26.69
N LYS A 182 -5.36 -5.98 -27.71
CA LYS A 182 -6.71 -5.79 -28.26
C LYS A 182 -7.79 -6.17 -27.25
N ASP A 183 -7.51 -7.15 -26.41
CA ASP A 183 -8.44 -7.70 -25.43
C ASP A 183 -7.93 -7.49 -23.99
N TRP A 184 -6.98 -6.57 -23.78
CA TRP A 184 -6.27 -6.45 -22.51
C TRP A 184 -7.19 -6.20 -21.30
N GLU A 185 -8.25 -5.40 -21.44
CA GLU A 185 -9.20 -5.20 -20.35
C GLU A 185 -9.84 -6.52 -19.91
N LYS A 186 -10.14 -7.42 -20.84
CA LYS A 186 -10.71 -8.73 -20.56
C LYS A 186 -9.67 -9.65 -19.93
N GLU A 187 -8.47 -9.69 -20.49
CA GLU A 187 -7.36 -10.50 -19.96
C GLU A 187 -6.97 -10.06 -18.54
N PHE A 188 -6.99 -8.75 -18.26
CA PHE A 188 -6.68 -8.20 -16.95
C PHE A 188 -7.63 -8.68 -15.86
N VAL A 189 -8.93 -8.84 -16.16
CA VAL A 189 -9.95 -9.28 -15.19
C VAL A 189 -9.66 -10.67 -14.62
N ASP A 190 -9.06 -11.54 -15.43
CA ASP A 190 -8.75 -12.93 -15.08
C ASP A 190 -7.23 -13.18 -14.96
N LEU A 191 -6.44 -12.11 -14.98
CA LEU A 191 -4.98 -12.16 -14.87
C LEU A 191 -4.56 -12.76 -13.52
N THR A 192 -3.78 -13.84 -13.58
CA THR A 192 -3.15 -14.41 -12.39
C THR A 192 -1.98 -13.54 -11.97
N VAL A 193 -2.00 -13.06 -10.72
CA VAL A 193 -0.92 -12.26 -10.12
C VAL A 193 -0.39 -12.96 -8.89
N HIS A 194 0.86 -13.43 -8.96
CA HIS A 194 1.56 -14.05 -7.84
C HIS A 194 2.30 -13.00 -7.04
N VAL A 195 1.87 -12.76 -5.80
CA VAL A 195 2.49 -11.76 -4.91
C VAL A 195 3.45 -12.45 -3.93
N LYS A 196 4.71 -12.05 -3.98
CA LYS A 196 5.76 -12.45 -3.04
C LYS A 196 6.39 -11.22 -2.40
N VAL A 197 6.30 -11.15 -1.07
CA VAL A 197 6.92 -10.10 -0.26
C VAL A 197 8.03 -10.71 0.58
N ASN A 198 9.18 -10.04 0.62
CA ASN A 198 10.30 -10.41 1.47
C ASN A 198 10.80 -9.19 2.23
N THR A 199 10.56 -9.18 3.54
CA THR A 199 10.97 -8.14 4.46
C THR A 199 12.23 -8.56 5.20
N THR A 200 13.16 -7.62 5.35
CA THR A 200 14.30 -7.71 6.25
C THR A 200 14.21 -6.59 7.26
N ILE A 201 14.17 -6.94 8.55
CA ILE A 201 14.14 -5.96 9.64
C ILE A 201 15.55 -5.81 10.20
N GLY A 202 16.10 -4.60 10.10
CA GLY A 202 17.43 -4.26 10.58
C GLY A 202 17.52 -4.23 12.11
N GLU A 203 18.70 -4.59 12.63
CA GLU A 203 19.00 -4.56 14.07
C GLU A 203 19.01 -3.13 14.67
N ILE A 204 19.04 -2.10 13.83
CA ILE A 204 19.33 -0.71 14.21
C ILE A 204 18.24 -0.12 15.13
N GLY A 205 17.01 -0.63 15.08
CA GLY A 205 15.94 -0.29 16.03
C GLY A 205 16.19 -0.77 17.47
N MET A 206 17.10 -1.74 17.70
CA MET A 206 17.45 -2.19 19.05
C MET A 206 18.28 -1.15 19.83
N LYS A 207 19.00 -0.26 19.15
CA LYS A 207 19.83 0.77 19.80
C LYS A 207 19.02 1.90 20.43
N ASN A 208 17.75 2.08 20.07
CA ASN A 208 16.89 3.10 20.69
C ASN A 208 16.19 2.62 21.98
N LYS A 209 16.33 1.35 22.37
CA LYS A 209 15.84 0.85 23.68
C LYS A 209 16.61 1.41 24.89
N SER A 210 17.73 2.11 24.70
CA SER A 210 18.50 2.68 25.82
C SER A 210 17.84 3.90 26.46
N PHE A 211 16.93 4.63 25.80
CA PHE A 211 16.38 5.87 26.37
C PHE A 211 15.35 5.67 27.50
N GLN A 212 14.68 4.50 27.58
CA GLN A 212 13.74 4.22 28.68
C GLN A 212 14.33 3.36 29.81
N ILE A 213 15.44 2.68 29.56
CA ILE A 213 16.11 1.86 30.58
C ILE A 213 16.99 2.74 31.49
N GLU A 214 17.60 3.82 30.97
CA GLU A 214 18.39 4.76 31.78
C GLU A 214 17.54 5.54 32.81
N MET A 215 16.28 5.85 32.50
CA MET A 215 15.40 6.62 33.41
C MET A 215 14.86 5.78 34.59
N LYS A 216 14.96 4.45 34.54
CA LYS A 216 14.59 3.56 35.66
C LYS A 216 15.78 3.09 36.50
N GLY A 217 17.02 3.39 36.07
CA GLY A 217 18.26 3.03 36.77
C GLY A 217 18.74 4.06 37.81
N ASN A 218 18.10 5.23 37.90
CA ASN A 218 18.40 6.24 38.92
C ASN A 218 17.28 6.29 39.98
N LYS A 219 17.30 5.32 40.90
CA LYS A 219 16.68 5.43 42.23
C LYS A 219 17.54 4.72 43.26
#